data_AF-A0A6M3JKS2-F1
#
_entry.id   AF-A0A6M3JKS2-F1
#
_cell.length_a   1.000
_cell.length_b   1.000
_cell.length_c   1.000
_cell.angle_alpha   90.00
_cell.angle_beta   90.00
_cell.angle_gamma   90.00
#
_symmetry.space_group_name_H-M   'P 1'
#
loop_
_entity.id
_entity.type
_entity.pdbx_description
1 polymer ?
#
loop_
_entity_poly.entity_id
_entity_poly.type
_entity_poly.pdbx_seq_one_letter_code
_entity_poly.pdbx_strand_id
1 'polypeptide(L)'
;MSLYFNWTTSNIVAATSTTVGVEADLGENCDFVQVILPALNSCTISVQVSDQSSGTFQALGSSITTATTTGAYSTMFKLGGYRYIKIICSAAQSNATIKVRGMKI
;
A
#
# COMPACT_ATOMS: atom_id res chain seq x y z
N MET A 1 0.23 23.12 -5.30
CA MET A 1 -0.21 22.38 -6.50
C MET A 1 0.25 20.96 -6.29
N SER A 2 -0.65 19.97 -6.26
CA SER A 2 -0.26 18.60 -5.92
C SER A 2 0.46 17.93 -7.09
N LEU A 3 1.60 17.32 -6.80
CA LEU A 3 2.37 16.51 -7.74
C LEU A 3 1.99 15.04 -7.55
N TYR A 4 1.65 14.35 -8.65
CA TYR A 4 1.43 12.90 -8.65
C TYR A 4 2.59 12.21 -9.34
N PHE A 5 3.12 11.17 -8.71
CA PHE A 5 4.14 10.33 -9.30
C PHE A 5 3.52 9.24 -10.18
N ASN A 6 4.37 8.56 -10.95
CA ASN A 6 3.94 7.44 -11.80
C ASN A 6 3.36 6.30 -10.97
N TRP A 7 2.43 5.56 -11.57
CA TRP A 7 1.93 4.33 -10.97
C TRP A 7 3.03 3.28 -10.93
N THR A 8 3.18 2.66 -9.76
CA THR A 8 4.00 1.48 -9.53
C THR A 8 3.14 0.38 -8.90
N THR A 9 3.72 -0.78 -8.65
CA THR A 9 2.99 -1.95 -8.17
C THR A 9 3.61 -2.52 -6.90
N SER A 10 2.75 -2.88 -5.95
CA SER A 10 3.08 -3.72 -4.80
C SER A 10 2.37 -5.06 -4.99
N ASN A 11 3.14 -6.12 -5.20
CA ASN A 11 2.58 -7.46 -5.40
C ASN A 11 2.36 -8.12 -4.04
N ILE A 12 1.14 -8.60 -3.81
CA ILE A 12 0.81 -9.44 -2.68
C ILE A 12 1.06 -10.90 -3.07
N VAL A 13 1.82 -11.61 -2.24
CA VAL A 13 2.02 -13.06 -2.33
C VAL A 13 1.07 -13.74 -1.36
N ALA A 14 0.40 -14.79 -1.80
CA ALA A 14 -0.57 -15.51 -1.00
C ALA A 14 0.03 -16.01 0.32
N ALA A 15 -0.69 -15.79 1.41
CA ALA A 15 -0.32 -16.21 2.75
C ALA A 15 -1.50 -16.90 3.45
N THR A 16 -1.23 -17.66 4.50
CA THR A 16 -2.25 -18.36 5.30
C THR A 16 -2.89 -17.47 6.37
N SER A 17 -2.32 -16.29 6.64
CA SER A 17 -2.81 -15.34 7.65
C SER A 17 -2.64 -13.90 7.15
N THR A 18 -1.95 -13.02 7.88
CA THR A 18 -1.67 -11.66 7.43
C THR A 18 -0.83 -11.69 6.16
N THR A 19 -1.28 -10.95 5.16
CA THR A 19 -0.58 -10.90 3.88
C THR A 19 0.14 -9.56 3.73
N VAL A 20 1.42 -9.61 3.40
CA VAL A 20 2.27 -8.42 3.24
C VAL A 20 2.72 -8.32 1.80
N GLY A 21 2.51 -7.15 1.19
CA GLY A 21 2.95 -6.85 -0.15
C GLY A 21 4.47 -6.70 -0.24
N VAL A 22 4.99 -6.98 -1.43
CA VAL A 22 6.34 -6.62 -1.82
C VAL A 22 6.50 -5.10 -1.73
N GLU A 23 7.71 -4.68 -1.36
CA GLU A 23 8.07 -3.26 -1.33
C GLU A 23 7.78 -2.57 -2.66
N ALA A 24 7.21 -1.37 -2.56
CA ALA A 24 7.06 -0.45 -3.67
C ALA A 24 7.85 0.83 -3.40
N ASP A 25 8.64 1.24 -4.39
CA ASP A 25 9.35 2.50 -4.41
C ASP A 25 8.51 3.56 -5.14
N LEU A 26 8.17 4.65 -4.45
CA LEU A 26 7.40 5.76 -5.01
C LEU A 26 8.27 6.75 -5.81
N GLY A 27 9.59 6.58 -5.81
CA GLY A 27 10.59 7.39 -6.52
C GLY A 27 11.14 8.56 -5.69
N GLU A 28 10.31 9.18 -4.85
CA GLU A 28 10.69 10.27 -3.95
C GLU A 28 9.89 10.21 -2.64
N ASN A 29 10.29 11.04 -1.67
CA ASN A 29 9.57 11.21 -0.41
C ASN A 29 8.22 11.88 -0.67
N CYS A 30 7.13 11.19 -0.29
CA CYS A 30 5.76 11.60 -0.57
C CYS A 30 4.98 11.87 0.72
N ASP A 31 4.06 12.82 0.67
CA ASP A 31 3.15 13.12 1.80
C ASP A 31 2.02 12.11 1.89
N PHE A 32 1.58 11.60 0.74
CA PHE A 32 0.49 10.63 0.61
C PHE A 32 0.83 9.53 -0.40
N VAL A 33 0.17 8.39 -0.25
CA VAL A 33 0.08 7.36 -1.28
C VAL A 33 -1.37 7.18 -1.67
N GLN A 34 -1.63 7.13 -2.97
CA GLN A 34 -2.88 6.59 -3.49
C GLN A 34 -2.68 5.13 -3.87
N VAL A 35 -3.61 4.29 -3.44
CA VAL A 35 -3.63 2.86 -3.71
C VAL A 35 -4.91 2.50 -4.45
N ILE A 36 -4.79 1.63 -5.45
CA ILE A 36 -5.91 0.97 -6.12
C ILE A 36 -5.79 -0.51 -5.82
N LEU A 37 -6.77 -1.02 -5.08
CA LEU A 37 -6.83 -2.39 -4.64
C LEU A 37 -7.49 -3.25 -5.72
N PRO A 38 -6.96 -4.46 -5.99
CA PRO A 38 -7.66 -5.48 -6.76
C PRO A 38 -8.81 -6.07 -5.93
N ALA A 39 -9.48 -7.10 -6.45
CA ALA A 39 -10.43 -7.85 -5.65
C ALA A 39 -9.71 -8.54 -4.50
N LEU A 40 -10.04 -8.18 -3.26
CA LEU A 40 -9.49 -8.76 -2.04
C LEU A 40 -10.61 -9.32 -1.17
N ASN A 41 -10.26 -10.31 -0.35
CA ASN A 41 -11.10 -10.76 0.76
C ASN A 41 -11.22 -9.63 1.80
N SER A 42 -12.33 -9.61 2.52
CA SER A 42 -12.56 -8.66 3.61
C SER A 42 -11.36 -8.61 4.57
N CYS A 43 -10.73 -7.45 4.70
CA CYS A 43 -9.57 -7.25 5.55
C CYS A 43 -9.37 -5.78 5.93
N THR A 44 -8.58 -5.56 6.98
CA THR A 44 -8.05 -4.25 7.31
C THR A 44 -6.74 -4.04 6.57
N ILE A 45 -6.67 -2.94 5.83
CA ILE A 45 -5.53 -2.57 5.02
C ILE A 45 -4.78 -1.47 5.74
N SER A 46 -3.48 -1.65 5.90
CA SER A 46 -2.57 -0.66 6.46
C SER A 46 -1.33 -0.54 5.59
N VAL A 47 -0.59 0.55 5.79
CA VAL A 47 0.65 0.81 5.06
C VAL A 47 1.81 0.74 6.05
N GLN A 48 2.87 0.04 5.67
CA GLN A 48 4.16 0.18 6.30
C GLN A 48 5.08 1.05 5.46
N VAL A 49 5.97 1.77 6.11
CA VAL A 49 6.93 2.68 5.49
C VAL A 49 8.35 2.39 5.94
N SER A 50 9.31 2.77 5.10
CA SER A 50 10.73 2.79 5.44
C SER A 50 11.44 3.98 4.80
N ASP A 51 12.51 4.44 5.44
CA ASP A 51 13.42 5.48 4.92
C ASP A 51 14.40 4.93 3.88
N GLN A 52 14.63 3.61 3.88
CA GLN A 52 15.60 2.94 3.01
C GLN A 52 14.95 1.77 2.29
N SER A 53 15.40 1.52 1.05
CA SER A 53 14.95 0.34 0.32
C SER A 53 15.42 -0.92 1.01
N SER A 54 14.55 -1.93 1.09
CA SER A 54 14.77 -3.17 1.85
C SER A 54 15.13 -2.95 3.32
N GLY A 55 14.81 -1.78 3.87
CA GLY A 55 15.08 -1.42 5.26
C GLY A 55 14.08 -2.03 6.24
N THR A 56 14.12 -1.54 7.47
CA THR A 56 13.12 -1.86 8.48
C THR A 56 11.83 -1.11 8.16
N PHE A 57 10.73 -1.85 8.02
CA PHE A 57 9.41 -1.30 7.73
C PHE A 57 8.61 -1.15 9.02
N GLN A 58 8.05 0.04 9.24
CA GLN A 58 7.22 0.36 10.39
C GLN A 58 5.78 0.66 9.97
N ALA A 59 4.80 0.24 10.77
CA ALA A 59 3.40 0.48 10.47
C ALA A 59 3.05 1.96 10.63
N LEU A 60 2.43 2.55 9.61
CA LEU A 60 1.67 3.78 9.77
C LEU A 60 0.41 3.46 10.57
N GLY A 61 0.09 4.30 11.54
CA GLY A 61 -1.14 4.18 12.33
C GLY A 61 -2.44 4.36 11.54
N SER A 62 -2.35 4.67 10.23
CA SER A 62 -3.52 4.77 9.35
C SER A 62 -3.90 3.40 8.79
N SER A 63 -5.17 3.03 8.93
CA SER A 63 -5.72 1.80 8.37
C SER A 63 -7.16 2.00 7.89
N ILE A 64 -7.59 1.16 6.95
CA ILE A 64 -8.94 1.17 6.40
C ILE A 64 -9.44 -0.27 6.36
N THR A 65 -10.58 -0.53 7.01
CA THR A 65 -11.25 -1.82 6.89
C THR A 65 -12.11 -1.84 5.64
N THR A 66 -11.87 -2.83 4.78
CA THR A 66 -12.61 -3.05 3.55
C THR A 66 -13.40 -4.34 3.65
N ALA A 67 -14.67 -4.31 3.22
CA ALA A 67 -15.42 -5.52 2.91
C ALA A 67 -14.82 -6.19 1.67
N THR A 68 -15.25 -7.43 1.37
CA THR A 68 -14.86 -8.09 0.11
C THR A 68 -15.17 -7.17 -1.07
N THR A 69 -14.16 -6.82 -1.84
CA THR A 69 -14.28 -5.84 -2.93
C THR A 69 -14.41 -6.53 -4.28
N THR A 70 -15.20 -5.98 -5.20
CA THR A 70 -15.28 -6.42 -6.60
C THR A 70 -14.05 -6.01 -7.44
N GLY A 71 -13.06 -5.36 -6.81
CA GLY A 71 -11.83 -4.85 -7.44
C GLY A 71 -11.88 -3.36 -7.79
N ALA A 72 -10.72 -2.78 -8.04
CA ALA A 72 -10.50 -1.37 -8.37
C ALA A 72 -10.92 -0.34 -7.29
N TYR A 73 -11.00 -0.76 -6.02
CA TYR A 73 -11.25 0.18 -4.92
C TYR A 73 -10.05 1.13 -4.74
N SER A 74 -10.28 2.43 -4.87
CA SER A 74 -9.24 3.45 -4.73
C SER A 74 -9.32 4.12 -3.36
N THR A 75 -8.20 4.23 -2.66
CA THR A 75 -8.10 4.99 -1.41
C THR A 75 -6.74 5.66 -1.26
N MET A 76 -6.58 6.51 -0.26
CA MET A 76 -5.33 7.22 0.04
C MET A 76 -4.92 7.07 1.50
N PHE A 77 -3.62 6.99 1.73
CA PHE A 77 -3.02 7.00 3.06
C PHE A 77 -2.03 8.15 3.17
N LYS A 78 -1.98 8.80 4.34
CA LYS A 78 -0.94 9.77 4.66
C LYS A 78 0.34 9.00 4.97
N LEU A 79 1.42 9.32 4.26
CA LEU A 79 2.75 8.77 4.51
C LEU A 79 3.54 9.64 5.47
N GLY A 80 3.48 10.96 5.32
CA GLY A 80 4.28 11.87 6.16
C GLY A 80 5.76 11.94 5.75
N GLY A 81 6.06 11.81 4.46
CA GLY A 81 7.41 12.05 3.91
C GLY A 81 8.22 10.79 3.61
N TYR A 82 7.60 9.62 3.54
CA TYR A 82 8.30 8.37 3.19
C TYR A 82 8.22 8.05 1.70
N ARG A 83 9.21 7.27 1.24
CA ARG A 83 9.35 6.84 -0.16
C ARG A 83 9.04 5.35 -0.36
N TYR A 84 9.53 4.49 0.53
CA TYR A 84 9.37 3.04 0.39
C TYR A 84 8.19 2.57 1.22
N ILE A 85 7.29 1.81 0.59
CA ILE A 85 6.06 1.35 1.23
C ILE A 85 5.83 -0.15 1.05
N LYS A 86 5.08 -0.74 1.98
CA LYS A 86 4.47 -2.06 1.84
C LYS A 86 3.01 -1.97 2.23
N ILE A 87 2.14 -2.66 1.50
CA ILE A 87 0.73 -2.76 1.87
C ILE A 87 0.53 -4.03 2.69
N ILE A 88 -0.14 -3.90 3.83
CA ILE A 88 -0.52 -5.02 4.67
C ILE A 88 -2.02 -5.23 4.56
N CYS A 89 -2.42 -6.50 4.42
CA CYS A 89 -3.78 -6.96 4.59
C CYS A 89 -3.85 -7.84 5.83
N SER A 90 -4.73 -7.52 6.77
CA SER A 90 -4.88 -8.26 8.05
C SER A 90 -5.42 -9.68 7.92
N ALA A 91 -5.71 -10.15 6.70
CA ALA A 91 -6.25 -11.47 6.40
C ALA A 91 -5.54 -12.10 5.21
N ALA A 92 -5.79 -13.40 5.01
CA ALA A 92 -5.22 -14.18 3.92
C ALA A 92 -5.79 -13.71 2.58
N GLN A 93 -4.89 -13.36 1.66
CA GLN A 93 -5.23 -12.95 0.30
C GLN A 93 -4.64 -13.93 -0.70
N SER A 94 -5.29 -14.06 -1.86
CA SER A 94 -4.66 -14.69 -3.02
C SER A 94 -3.60 -13.76 -3.63
N ASN A 95 -2.78 -14.29 -4.55
CA ASN A 95 -1.84 -13.48 -5.30
C ASN A 95 -2.56 -12.34 -6.02
N ALA A 96 -2.13 -11.11 -5.79
CA ALA A 96 -2.79 -9.94 -6.34
C ALA A 96 -1.81 -8.79 -6.52
N THR A 97 -2.10 -7.90 -7.49
CA THR A 97 -1.27 -6.72 -7.75
C THR A 97 -2.02 -5.47 -7.30
N ILE A 98 -1.45 -4.77 -6.32
CA ILE A 98 -1.93 -3.46 -5.88
C ILE A 98 -1.19 -2.39 -6.68
N LYS A 99 -1.92 -1.46 -7.27
CA LYS A 99 -1.32 -0.28 -7.91
C LYS A 99 -1.19 0.82 -6.87
N VAL A 100 -0.02 1.43 -6.79
CA VAL A 100 0.26 2.52 -5.85
C VAL A 100 0.92 3.68 -6.57
N ARG A 101 0.69 4.90 -6.12
CA ARG A 101 1.42 6.08 -6.57
C ARG A 101 1.62 7.06 -5.43
N GLY A 102 2.76 7.74 -5.44
CA GLY A 102 3.04 8.82 -4.50
C GLY A 102 2.28 10.11 -4.87
N MET A 103 2.03 10.94 -3.88
CA MET A 103 1.52 12.30 -4.04
C MET A 103 2.23 13.23 -3.05
N LYS A 104 2.63 14.40 -3.54
CA LYS A 104 3.28 15.48 -2.77
C LYS A 104 2.44 16.75 -2.88
N ILE A 105 2.23 17.46 -1.77
CA ILE A 105 1.36 18.66 -1.73
C ILE A 105 2.10 19.97 -1.53
#